data_AF-A0A059XAK3-F1
#
_entry.id   AF-A0A059XAK3-F1
#
_cell.length_a   1.000
_cell.length_b   1.000
_cell.length_c   1.000
_cell.angle_alpha   90.00
_cell.angle_beta   90.00
_cell.angle_gamma   90.00
#
_symmetry.space_group_name_H-M   'P 1'
#
loop_
_entity.id
_entity.type
_entity.pdbx_description
1 polymer ?
#
loop_
_entity_poly.entity_id
_entity_poly.type
_entity_poly.pdbx_seq_one_letter_code
_entity_poly.pdbx_strand_id
1 'polypeptide(L)'
;MKEKLEQLIKGFVPEGTRFVVEHPQNTAFGDYSTNAGIVTKDVEGLAAALRQTQGDFPKIEKIEVKNGFINFYLSKKFFADSLKEIAEKGDNFGKNESMKGEKVMVEHTDPNPFKPLHIGHLLPLTFGSTLAKIFEWNGAEVRQACYQGDVGLHVAKAVWGIQKGAANPYVEGNKAYEEDENAKKEIAEINKKIYAGSDAEINEIYKKGRAESLKYFDSVYAKLGIKFDHFFFESEVAEAGKKIVLDNPG
;
A
#
# COMPACT_ATOMS: atom_id res chain seq x y z
N MET A 1 0.07 -14.65 -20.93
CA MET A 1 0.46 -14.73 -22.36
C MET A 1 1.86 -14.19 -22.57
N LYS A 2 2.16 -12.98 -22.07
CA LYS A 2 3.52 -12.40 -22.05
C LYS A 2 4.64 -13.41 -21.74
N GLU A 3 4.59 -14.10 -20.60
CA GLU A 3 5.61 -15.09 -20.21
C GLU A 3 5.79 -16.23 -21.23
N LYS A 4 4.70 -16.67 -21.86
CA LYS A 4 4.75 -17.71 -22.91
C LYS A 4 5.44 -17.19 -24.17
N LEU A 5 5.18 -15.94 -24.56
CA LEU A 5 5.86 -15.28 -25.67
C LEU A 5 7.35 -15.08 -25.35
N GLU A 6 7.67 -14.67 -24.13
CA GLU A 6 9.07 -14.55 -23.67
C GLU A 6 9.80 -15.89 -23.71
N GLN A 7 9.18 -16.97 -23.24
CA GLN A 7 9.74 -18.32 -23.34
C GLN A 7 9.91 -18.78 -24.79
N LEU A 8 8.92 -18.51 -25.65
CA LEU A 8 9.00 -18.84 -27.07
C LEU A 8 10.17 -18.12 -27.75
N ILE A 9 10.26 -16.79 -27.57
CA ILE A 9 11.32 -15.97 -28.17
C ILE A 9 12.70 -16.40 -27.65
N LYS A 10 12.83 -16.74 -26.36
CA LYS A 10 14.08 -17.27 -25.78
C LYS A 10 14.61 -18.51 -26.50
N GLY A 11 13.74 -19.34 -27.08
CA GLY A 11 14.15 -20.50 -27.87
C GLY A 11 14.78 -20.17 -29.23
N PHE A 12 14.61 -18.94 -29.72
CA PHE A 12 15.06 -18.51 -31.04
C PHE A 12 16.14 -17.42 -31.01
N VAL A 13 16.51 -16.93 -29.82
CA VAL A 13 17.53 -15.90 -29.65
C VAL A 13 18.75 -16.47 -28.90
N PRO A 14 19.96 -15.91 -29.11
CA PRO A 14 21.15 -16.34 -28.38
C PRO A 14 20.96 -16.28 -26.86
N GLU A 15 21.58 -17.20 -26.14
CA GLU A 15 21.55 -17.21 -24.67
C GLU A 15 22.07 -15.88 -24.11
N GLY A 16 21.40 -15.34 -23.08
CA GLY A 16 21.73 -14.05 -22.50
C GLY A 16 21.20 -12.82 -23.25
N THR A 17 20.52 -12.99 -24.39
CA THR A 17 19.87 -11.89 -25.11
C THR A 17 18.82 -11.21 -24.24
N ARG A 18 18.98 -9.90 -24.02
CA ARG A 18 18.01 -9.08 -23.28
C ARG A 18 17.03 -8.42 -24.24
N PHE A 19 15.79 -8.88 -24.21
CA PHE A 19 14.68 -8.30 -24.96
C PHE A 19 13.48 -8.11 -24.02
N VAL A 20 12.49 -7.37 -24.48
CA VAL A 20 11.23 -7.17 -23.76
C VAL A 20 10.06 -7.67 -24.58
N VAL A 21 9.02 -8.15 -23.88
CA VAL A 21 7.68 -8.33 -24.43
C VAL A 21 6.75 -7.43 -23.65
N GLU A 22 6.03 -6.57 -24.36
CA GLU A 22 5.16 -5.56 -23.76
C GLU A 22 3.90 -5.33 -24.58
N HIS A 23 2.94 -4.64 -24.00
CA HIS A 23 1.79 -4.14 -24.75
C HIS A 23 2.23 -2.90 -25.55
N PRO A 24 2.03 -2.86 -26.88
CA PRO A 24 2.41 -1.69 -27.66
C PRO A 24 1.54 -0.49 -27.29
N GLN A 25 2.12 0.72 -27.33
CA GLN A 25 1.36 1.96 -27.09
C GLN A 25 0.23 2.17 -28.10
N ASN A 26 0.43 1.72 -29.34
CA ASN A 26 -0.57 1.76 -30.39
C ASN A 26 -1.17 0.36 -30.60
N THR A 27 -2.46 0.21 -30.33
CA THR A 27 -3.20 -1.06 -30.47
C THR A 27 -3.25 -1.57 -31.91
N ALA A 28 -2.99 -0.72 -32.92
CA ALA A 28 -2.82 -1.16 -34.31
C ALA A 28 -1.60 -2.06 -34.50
N PHE A 29 -0.64 -2.06 -33.57
CA PHE A 29 0.57 -2.90 -33.59
C PHE A 29 0.39 -4.19 -32.78
N GLY A 30 -0.85 -4.63 -32.59
CA GLY A 30 -1.17 -5.91 -31.96
C GLY A 30 -1.35 -5.80 -30.46
N ASP A 31 -1.46 -6.97 -29.83
CA ASP A 31 -1.70 -7.10 -28.39
C ASP A 31 -0.40 -7.17 -27.61
N TYR A 32 0.65 -7.75 -28.22
CA TYR A 32 2.00 -7.77 -27.67
C TYR A 32 3.02 -7.39 -28.74
N SER A 33 4.11 -6.77 -28.32
CA SER A 33 5.24 -6.42 -29.18
C SER A 33 6.55 -6.80 -28.50
N THR A 34 7.56 -7.13 -29.31
CA THR A 34 8.91 -7.36 -28.83
C THR A 34 9.95 -6.63 -29.66
N ASN A 35 10.98 -6.12 -28.97
CA ASN A 35 12.17 -5.56 -29.58
C ASN A 35 13.24 -6.61 -29.92
N ALA A 36 12.97 -7.90 -29.69
CA ALA A 36 13.96 -8.98 -29.84
C ALA A 36 14.64 -8.97 -31.21
N GLY A 37 13.90 -8.72 -32.30
CA GLY A 37 14.48 -8.67 -33.64
C GLY A 37 15.42 -7.48 -33.88
N ILE A 38 15.26 -6.37 -33.15
CA ILE A 38 16.23 -5.25 -33.15
C ILE A 38 17.50 -5.68 -32.42
N VAL A 39 17.34 -6.32 -31.24
CA VAL A 39 18.46 -6.73 -30.39
C VAL A 39 19.30 -7.80 -31.06
N THR A 40 18.67 -8.77 -31.74
CA THR A 40 19.37 -9.82 -32.49
C THR A 40 19.88 -9.36 -33.85
N LYS A 41 19.45 -8.18 -34.32
CA LYS A 41 19.71 -7.67 -35.69
C LYS A 41 19.21 -8.61 -36.80
N ASP A 42 18.23 -9.45 -36.49
CA ASP A 42 17.63 -10.40 -37.43
C ASP A 42 16.11 -10.46 -37.23
N VAL A 43 15.43 -9.37 -37.60
CA VAL A 43 13.99 -9.23 -37.37
C VAL A 43 13.17 -10.20 -38.22
N GLU A 44 13.54 -10.36 -39.50
CA GLU A 44 12.79 -11.18 -40.45
C GLU A 44 13.08 -12.67 -40.24
N GLY A 45 14.32 -13.05 -39.94
CA GLY A 45 14.67 -14.43 -39.60
C GLY A 45 13.95 -14.88 -38.32
N LEU A 46 13.97 -14.05 -37.27
CA LEU A 46 13.25 -14.33 -36.03
C LEU A 46 11.73 -14.38 -36.26
N ALA A 47 11.16 -13.42 -36.99
CA ALA A 47 9.72 -13.42 -37.29
C ALA A 47 9.30 -14.65 -38.13
N ALA A 48 10.13 -15.07 -39.09
CA ALA A 48 9.88 -16.28 -39.88
C ALA A 48 9.88 -17.54 -38.99
N ALA A 49 10.86 -17.68 -38.08
CA ALA A 49 10.93 -18.80 -37.15
C ALA A 49 9.72 -18.83 -36.19
N LEU A 50 9.30 -17.66 -35.67
CA LEU A 50 8.12 -17.54 -34.83
C LEU A 50 6.81 -17.85 -35.59
N ARG A 51 6.71 -17.47 -36.86
CA ARG A 51 5.55 -17.84 -37.71
C ARG A 51 5.47 -19.35 -37.96
N GLN A 52 6.60 -20.03 -38.10
CA GLN A 52 6.61 -21.50 -38.27
C GLN A 52 6.06 -22.24 -37.04
N THR A 53 6.26 -21.69 -35.84
CA THR A 53 5.72 -22.24 -34.58
C THR A 53 4.32 -21.72 -34.24
N GLN A 54 3.72 -20.88 -35.09
CA GLN A 54 2.38 -20.34 -34.85
C GLN A 54 1.32 -21.44 -34.73
N GLY A 55 1.48 -22.56 -35.44
CA GLY A 55 0.59 -23.73 -35.34
C GLY A 55 0.55 -24.34 -33.94
N ASP A 56 1.65 -24.25 -33.19
CA ASP A 56 1.76 -24.72 -31.81
C ASP A 56 1.11 -23.75 -30.81
N PHE A 57 0.80 -22.53 -31.27
CA PHE A 57 0.17 -21.46 -30.50
C PHE A 57 -1.11 -20.96 -31.17
N PRO A 58 -2.21 -21.75 -31.15
CA PRO A 58 -3.50 -21.38 -31.77
C PRO A 58 -4.15 -20.11 -31.17
N LYS A 59 -3.54 -19.55 -30.12
CA LYS A 59 -3.93 -18.29 -29.48
C LYS A 59 -3.36 -17.06 -30.21
N ILE A 60 -2.44 -17.22 -31.15
CA ILE A 60 -1.87 -16.14 -31.97
C ILE A 60 -2.52 -16.20 -33.36
N GLU A 61 -3.21 -15.14 -33.75
CA GLU A 61 -3.83 -15.00 -35.07
C GLU A 61 -2.83 -14.53 -36.12
N LYS A 62 -1.94 -13.60 -35.77
CA LYS A 62 -1.01 -13.00 -36.72
C LYS A 62 0.28 -12.55 -36.05
N ILE A 63 1.38 -12.65 -36.78
CA ILE A 63 2.70 -12.09 -36.43
C ILE A 63 3.17 -11.15 -37.54
N GLU A 64 3.32 -9.87 -37.23
CA GLU A 64 3.72 -8.82 -38.18
C GLU A 64 5.04 -8.16 -37.74
N VAL A 65 5.91 -7.86 -38.71
CA VAL A 65 7.09 -7.03 -38.47
C VAL A 65 6.74 -5.60 -38.83
N LYS A 66 7.00 -4.66 -37.92
CA LYS A 66 6.83 -3.23 -38.20
C LYS A 66 7.85 -2.41 -37.45
N ASN A 67 8.55 -1.53 -38.16
CA ASN A 67 9.59 -0.65 -37.59
C ASN A 67 10.65 -1.40 -36.76
N GLY A 68 10.99 -2.63 -37.14
CA GLY A 68 11.95 -3.47 -36.40
C GLY A 68 11.37 -4.23 -35.20
N PHE A 69 10.10 -4.00 -34.84
CA PHE A 69 9.42 -4.76 -33.81
C PHE A 69 8.67 -5.95 -34.39
N ILE A 70 8.58 -7.03 -33.63
CA ILE A 70 7.74 -8.18 -33.94
C ILE A 70 6.48 -8.07 -33.10
N ASN A 71 5.34 -7.95 -33.78
CA ASN A 71 4.03 -7.70 -33.22
C ASN A 71 3.17 -8.95 -33.27
N PHE A 72 2.52 -9.29 -32.17
CA PHE A 72 1.66 -10.44 -32.00
C PHE A 72 0.21 -10.00 -31.84
N TYR A 73 -0.66 -10.54 -32.68
CA TYR A 73 -2.10 -10.36 -32.61
C TYR A 73 -2.72 -11.65 -32.10
N LEU A 74 -3.48 -11.57 -31.02
CA LEU A 74 -4.14 -12.70 -30.39
C LEU A 74 -5.45 -13.00 -31.11
N SER A 75 -5.81 -14.28 -31.15
CA SER A 75 -7.02 -14.70 -31.84
C SER A 75 -8.28 -14.28 -31.09
N LYS A 76 -9.36 -14.03 -31.83
CA LYS A 76 -10.70 -13.79 -31.21
C LYS A 76 -11.09 -14.89 -30.23
N LYS A 77 -10.70 -16.14 -30.52
CA LYS A 77 -10.91 -17.28 -29.62
C LYS A 77 -10.18 -17.10 -28.29
N PHE A 78 -8.96 -16.57 -28.28
CA PHE A 78 -8.24 -16.26 -27.04
C PHE A 78 -9.06 -15.35 -26.13
N PHE A 79 -9.60 -14.25 -26.67
CA PHE A 79 -10.42 -13.31 -25.91
C PHE A 79 -11.75 -13.92 -25.46
N ALA A 80 -12.41 -14.71 -26.31
CA ALA A 80 -13.63 -15.42 -25.94
C ALA A 80 -13.38 -16.41 -24.77
N ASP A 81 -12.28 -17.17 -24.84
CA ASP A 81 -11.87 -18.08 -23.77
C ASP A 81 -11.51 -17.30 -22.49
N SER A 82 -10.86 -16.14 -22.60
CA SER A 82 -10.57 -15.27 -21.45
C SER A 82 -11.82 -14.68 -20.81
N LEU A 83 -12.81 -14.24 -21.60
CA LEU A 83 -14.10 -13.77 -21.07
C LEU A 83 -14.84 -14.90 -20.35
N LYS A 84 -14.79 -16.12 -20.89
CA LYS A 84 -15.33 -17.30 -20.22
C LYS A 84 -14.61 -17.57 -18.90
N GLU A 85 -13.28 -17.51 -18.87
CA GLU A 85 -12.50 -17.66 -17.64
C GLU A 85 -12.86 -16.59 -16.59
N ILE A 86 -13.01 -15.33 -17.01
CA ILE A 86 -13.45 -14.23 -16.13
C ILE A 86 -14.83 -14.54 -15.55
N ALA A 87 -15.78 -14.95 -16.38
CA ALA A 87 -17.14 -15.29 -15.95
C ALA A 87 -17.17 -16.50 -15.00
N GLU A 88 -16.35 -17.52 -15.26
CA GLU A 88 -16.24 -18.72 -14.43
C GLU A 88 -15.58 -18.43 -13.07
N LYS A 89 -14.55 -17.58 -13.04
CA LYS A 89 -13.88 -17.19 -11.80
C LYS A 89 -14.68 -16.19 -10.97
N GLY A 90 -15.53 -15.38 -11.61
CA GLY A 90 -16.38 -14.38 -10.97
C GLY A 90 -15.57 -13.46 -10.07
N ASP A 91 -16.00 -13.34 -8.81
CA ASP A 91 -15.35 -12.51 -7.80
C ASP A 91 -13.89 -12.91 -7.54
N ASN A 92 -13.46 -14.14 -7.86
CA ASN A 92 -12.08 -14.60 -7.67
C ASN A 92 -11.17 -14.34 -8.89
N PHE A 93 -11.64 -13.63 -9.92
CA PHE A 93 -10.78 -13.31 -11.06
C PHE A 93 -9.56 -12.49 -10.62
N GLY A 94 -8.39 -12.80 -11.20
CA GLY A 94 -7.10 -12.19 -10.82
C GLY A 94 -6.50 -12.71 -9.51
N LYS A 95 -7.23 -13.49 -8.70
CA LYS A 95 -6.70 -14.08 -7.47
C LYS A 95 -5.68 -15.17 -7.81
N ASN A 96 -4.57 -15.21 -7.09
CA ASN A 96 -3.51 -16.20 -7.30
C ASN A 96 -2.77 -16.54 -5.99
N GLU A 97 -1.81 -17.46 -6.07
CA GLU A 97 -1.00 -17.93 -4.93
C GLU A 97 0.49 -17.55 -5.08
N SER A 98 0.81 -16.51 -5.85
CA SER A 98 2.21 -16.12 -6.11
C SER A 98 2.98 -15.71 -4.85
N MET A 99 2.28 -15.32 -3.78
CA MET A 99 2.83 -14.95 -2.49
C MET A 99 2.45 -15.92 -1.37
N LYS A 100 2.10 -17.15 -1.71
CA LYS A 100 1.75 -18.17 -0.72
C LYS A 100 2.93 -18.49 0.19
N GLY A 101 2.68 -18.42 1.50
CA GLY A 101 3.70 -18.64 2.53
C GLY A 101 4.43 -17.36 2.94
N GLU A 102 4.26 -16.26 2.21
CA GLU A 102 4.78 -14.95 2.59
C GLU A 102 3.93 -14.34 3.71
N LYS A 103 4.60 -13.70 4.67
CA LYS A 103 3.97 -12.92 5.73
C LYS A 103 4.25 -11.45 5.52
N VAL A 104 3.20 -10.65 5.35
CA VAL A 104 3.30 -9.22 5.05
C VAL A 104 2.60 -8.42 6.12
N MET A 105 3.31 -7.50 6.75
CA MET A 105 2.72 -6.49 7.62
C MET A 105 2.57 -5.19 6.83
N VAL A 106 1.37 -4.61 6.84
CA VAL A 106 1.09 -3.31 6.25
C VAL A 106 0.73 -2.34 7.37
N GLU A 107 1.68 -1.53 7.78
CA GLU A 107 1.47 -0.41 8.69
C GLU A 107 0.98 0.82 7.91
N HIS A 108 -0.11 1.46 8.35
CA HIS A 108 -0.59 2.68 7.72
C HIS A 108 -1.52 3.52 8.62
N THR A 109 -1.75 4.76 8.16
CA THR A 109 -2.65 5.78 8.73
C THR A 109 -2.10 6.48 9.96
N ASP A 110 -1.68 5.71 10.94
CA ASP A 110 -0.90 6.15 12.10
C ASP A 110 -1.38 7.49 12.71
N PRO A 111 -2.67 7.59 13.06
CA PRO A 111 -3.27 8.84 13.49
C PRO A 111 -2.80 9.23 14.88
N ASN A 112 -2.99 10.50 15.18
CA ASN A 112 -2.75 11.05 16.51
C ASN A 112 -4.09 11.21 17.23
N PRO A 113 -4.38 10.44 18.30
CA PRO A 113 -5.49 10.73 19.21
C PRO A 113 -5.50 12.21 19.64
N PHE A 114 -6.67 12.71 20.02
CA PHE A 114 -6.91 14.13 20.32
C PHE A 114 -6.83 15.09 19.12
N LYS A 115 -6.62 14.58 17.90
CA LYS A 115 -6.76 15.35 16.66
C LYS A 115 -7.84 14.75 15.74
N PRO A 116 -8.63 15.59 15.05
CA PRO A 116 -9.58 15.09 14.07
C PRO A 116 -8.85 14.54 12.83
N LEU A 117 -9.44 13.52 12.20
CA LEU A 117 -8.96 13.06 10.90
C LEU A 117 -9.38 14.07 9.82
N HIS A 118 -8.41 14.64 9.13
CA HIS A 118 -8.62 15.46 7.93
C HIS A 118 -8.37 14.68 6.63
N ILE A 119 -8.68 15.28 5.47
CA ILE A 119 -8.56 14.66 4.14
C ILE A 119 -7.18 14.04 3.86
N GLY A 120 -6.10 14.63 4.40
CA GLY A 120 -4.75 14.05 4.32
C GLY A 120 -4.61 12.62 4.87
N HIS A 121 -5.48 12.17 5.79
CA HIS A 121 -5.48 10.80 6.29
C HIS A 121 -6.21 9.82 5.36
N LEU A 122 -7.03 10.31 4.42
CA LEU A 122 -7.75 9.44 3.49
C LEU A 122 -6.79 8.69 2.57
N LEU A 123 -5.69 9.32 2.16
CA LEU A 123 -4.67 8.71 1.32
C LEU A 123 -4.00 7.50 2.00
N PRO A 124 -3.35 7.62 3.18
CA PRO A 124 -2.74 6.47 3.83
C PRO A 124 -3.76 5.40 4.25
N LEU A 125 -4.99 5.80 4.60
CA LEU A 125 -6.09 4.85 4.87
C LEU A 125 -6.40 3.97 3.65
N THR A 126 -6.70 4.61 2.52
CA THR A 126 -7.13 3.91 1.32
C THR A 126 -5.99 3.17 0.64
N PHE A 127 -4.81 3.78 0.55
CA PHE A 127 -3.64 3.16 -0.07
C PHE A 127 -3.15 1.96 0.72
N GLY A 128 -3.00 2.10 2.05
CA GLY A 128 -2.56 1.00 2.92
C GLY A 128 -3.52 -0.19 2.87
N SER A 129 -4.82 0.06 3.01
CA SER A 129 -5.83 -1.00 2.93
C SER A 129 -5.91 -1.64 1.54
N THR A 130 -5.74 -0.86 0.47
CA THR A 130 -5.71 -1.41 -0.90
C THR A 130 -4.48 -2.31 -1.10
N LEU A 131 -3.31 -1.88 -0.62
CA LEU A 131 -2.09 -2.66 -0.72
C LEU A 131 -2.21 -3.98 0.06
N ALA A 132 -2.76 -3.94 1.27
CA ALA A 132 -3.07 -5.14 2.06
C ALA A 132 -3.97 -6.10 1.29
N LYS A 133 -5.08 -5.61 0.72
CA LYS A 133 -6.00 -6.42 -0.09
C LYS A 133 -5.32 -7.02 -1.32
N ILE A 134 -4.43 -6.29 -1.99
CA ILE A 134 -3.67 -6.81 -3.13
C ILE A 134 -2.76 -7.96 -2.67
N PHE A 135 -2.03 -7.81 -1.56
CA PHE A 135 -1.20 -8.89 -1.03
C PHE A 135 -2.03 -10.13 -0.64
N GLU A 136 -3.17 -9.95 0.03
CA GLU A 136 -4.11 -11.02 0.33
C GLU A 136 -4.64 -11.70 -0.95
N TRP A 137 -4.93 -10.92 -2.00
CA TRP A 137 -5.40 -11.41 -3.31
C TRP A 137 -4.35 -12.25 -4.05
N ASN A 138 -3.07 -12.05 -3.73
CA ASN A 138 -1.95 -12.82 -4.25
C ASN A 138 -1.52 -13.98 -3.32
N GLY A 139 -2.25 -14.21 -2.22
CA GLY A 139 -2.10 -15.38 -1.36
C GLY A 139 -1.19 -15.21 -0.14
N ALA A 140 -0.75 -13.99 0.18
CA ALA A 140 0.05 -13.73 1.38
C ALA A 140 -0.78 -13.80 2.67
N GLU A 141 -0.15 -14.14 3.80
CA GLU A 141 -0.71 -13.88 5.13
C GLU A 141 -0.46 -12.41 5.48
N VAL A 142 -1.52 -11.59 5.47
CA VAL A 142 -1.41 -10.15 5.70
C VAL A 142 -1.89 -9.78 7.11
N ARG A 143 -1.15 -8.86 7.74
CA ARG A 143 -1.55 -8.18 8.97
C ARG A 143 -1.55 -6.68 8.76
N GLN A 144 -2.70 -6.04 8.92
CA GLN A 144 -2.80 -4.58 8.90
C GLN A 144 -2.54 -4.04 10.30
N ALA A 145 -1.57 -3.13 10.42
CA ALA A 145 -1.17 -2.51 11.67
C ALA A 145 -1.38 -0.99 11.62
N CYS A 146 -1.63 -0.40 12.79
CA CYS A 146 -1.77 1.04 12.95
C CYS A 146 -0.95 1.50 14.16
N TYR A 147 0.03 2.38 13.93
CA TYR A 147 0.92 2.95 14.94
C TYR A 147 0.43 4.33 15.37
N GLN A 148 -0.16 4.44 16.56
CA GLN A 148 -0.83 5.66 16.99
C GLN A 148 0.06 6.51 17.91
N GLY A 149 0.20 7.79 17.56
CA GLY A 149 0.91 8.80 18.36
C GLY A 149 0.05 9.30 19.52
N ASP A 150 -0.13 8.46 20.54
CA ASP A 150 -1.03 8.70 21.67
C ASP A 150 -0.38 9.43 22.85
N VAL A 151 0.85 9.92 22.69
CA VAL A 151 1.57 10.75 23.65
C VAL A 151 2.24 11.92 22.93
N GLY A 152 2.61 12.97 23.68
CA GLY A 152 3.27 14.15 23.14
C GLY A 152 2.48 15.44 23.34
N LEU A 153 3.05 16.55 22.88
CA LEU A 153 2.53 17.90 23.17
C LEU A 153 1.10 18.12 22.67
N HIS A 154 0.66 17.47 21.58
CA HIS A 154 -0.72 17.60 21.11
C HIS A 154 -1.74 17.05 22.11
N VAL A 155 -1.40 15.94 22.78
CA VAL A 155 -2.23 15.35 23.83
C VAL A 155 -2.28 16.32 25.01
N ALA A 156 -1.14 16.84 25.45
CA ALA A 156 -1.07 17.78 26.56
C ALA A 156 -1.86 19.07 26.29
N LYS A 157 -1.77 19.62 25.07
CA LYS A 157 -2.58 20.76 24.62
C LYS A 157 -4.07 20.47 24.73
N ALA A 158 -4.52 19.30 24.29
CA ALA A 158 -5.92 18.92 24.38
C ALA A 158 -6.39 18.67 25.82
N VAL A 159 -5.58 18.01 26.66
CA VAL A 159 -5.87 17.79 28.08
C VAL A 159 -5.99 19.13 28.82
N TRP A 160 -5.09 20.07 28.56
CA TRP A 160 -5.17 21.43 29.10
C TRP A 160 -6.49 22.10 28.69
N GLY A 161 -6.85 22.02 27.40
CA GLY A 161 -8.12 22.56 26.91
C GLY A 161 -9.33 21.95 27.64
N ILE A 162 -9.33 20.64 27.88
CA ILE A 162 -10.40 19.97 28.65
C ILE A 162 -10.47 20.52 30.08
N GLN A 163 -9.32 20.70 30.75
CA GLN A 163 -9.28 21.26 32.11
C GLN A 163 -9.81 22.70 32.18
N LYS A 164 -9.64 23.49 31.11
CA LYS A 164 -10.17 24.86 31.01
C LYS A 164 -11.62 24.92 30.51
N GLY A 165 -12.26 23.78 30.21
CA GLY A 165 -13.63 23.73 29.72
C GLY A 165 -13.79 24.21 28.27
N ALA A 166 -12.74 24.08 27.45
CA ALA A 166 -12.74 24.46 26.05
C ALA A 166 -13.79 23.69 25.23
N ALA A 167 -14.44 24.37 24.28
CA ALA A 167 -15.36 23.74 23.35
C ALA A 167 -14.61 22.92 22.29
N ASN A 168 -13.43 23.38 21.88
CA ASN A 168 -12.50 22.63 21.03
C ASN A 168 -11.13 22.53 21.74
N PRO A 169 -10.95 21.51 22.60
CA PRO A 169 -9.79 21.44 23.48
C PRO A 169 -8.44 21.47 22.78
N TYR A 170 -8.28 20.78 21.65
CA TYR A 170 -7.02 20.77 20.91
C TYR A 170 -6.72 22.13 20.25
N VAL A 171 -7.71 22.73 19.59
CA VAL A 171 -7.50 24.02 18.88
C VAL A 171 -7.22 25.13 19.88
N GLU A 172 -8.01 25.22 20.94
CA GLU A 172 -7.85 26.24 21.98
C GLU A 172 -6.55 26.03 22.77
N GLY A 173 -6.22 24.79 23.14
CA GLY A 173 -4.94 24.47 23.78
C GLY A 173 -3.73 24.73 22.89
N ASN A 174 -3.85 24.50 21.58
CA ASN A 174 -2.79 24.84 20.62
C ASN A 174 -2.59 26.36 20.52
N LYS A 175 -3.67 27.13 20.45
CA LYS A 175 -3.61 28.59 20.44
C LYS A 175 -2.97 29.13 21.73
N ALA A 176 -3.43 28.64 22.88
CA ALA A 176 -2.88 29.05 24.18
C ALA A 176 -1.39 28.72 24.31
N TYR A 177 -0.94 27.58 23.79
CA TYR A 177 0.49 27.21 23.80
C TYR A 177 1.37 28.18 23.00
N GLU A 178 0.86 28.76 21.90
CA GLU A 178 1.61 29.70 21.06
C GLU A 178 1.54 31.14 21.60
N GLU A 179 0.44 31.52 22.25
CA GLU A 179 0.15 32.92 22.61
C GLU A 179 0.33 33.25 24.11
N ASP A 180 0.32 32.25 25.00
CA ASP A 180 0.37 32.43 26.46
C ASP A 180 1.52 31.62 27.10
N GLU A 181 2.54 32.33 27.60
CA GLU A 181 3.70 31.74 28.26
C GLU A 181 3.37 30.97 29.55
N ASN A 182 2.29 31.33 30.26
CA ASN A 182 1.83 30.56 31.41
C ASN A 182 1.15 29.26 30.96
N ALA A 183 0.25 29.33 29.97
CA ALA A 183 -0.38 28.14 29.40
C ALA A 183 0.66 27.17 28.82
N LYS A 184 1.70 27.70 28.15
CA LYS A 184 2.81 26.91 27.63
C LYS A 184 3.56 26.13 28.72
N LYS A 185 3.80 26.74 29.88
CA LYS A 185 4.39 26.07 31.05
C LYS A 185 3.46 25.01 31.62
N GLU A 186 2.17 25.34 31.78
CA GLU A 186 1.16 24.37 32.25
C GLU A 186 1.09 23.14 31.34
N ILE A 187 1.03 23.35 30.02
CA ILE A 187 0.99 22.28 29.01
C ILE A 187 2.27 21.43 29.02
N ALA A 188 3.45 22.05 29.17
CA ALA A 188 4.70 21.32 29.29
C ALA A 188 4.74 20.43 30.53
N GLU A 189 4.20 20.91 31.66
CA GLU A 189 4.08 20.11 32.89
C GLU A 189 3.04 19.00 32.74
N ILE A 190 1.89 19.25 32.10
CA ILE A 190 0.91 18.21 31.76
C ILE A 190 1.56 17.11 30.91
N ASN A 191 2.34 17.49 29.90
CA ASN A 191 3.04 16.53 29.05
C ASN A 191 3.96 15.63 29.89
N LYS A 192 4.81 16.20 30.75
CA LYS A 192 5.67 15.41 31.65
C LYS A 192 4.88 14.49 32.56
N LYS A 193 3.76 14.95 33.12
CA LYS A 193 2.89 14.17 34.01
C LYS A 193 2.23 12.99 33.29
N ILE A 194 1.84 13.16 32.02
CA ILE A 194 1.31 12.06 31.18
C ILE A 194 2.37 10.98 30.98
N TYR A 195 3.60 11.36 30.58
CA TYR A 195 4.70 10.40 30.41
C TYR A 195 5.08 9.68 31.71
N ALA A 196 5.09 10.41 32.84
CA ALA A 196 5.44 9.84 34.14
C ALA A 196 4.27 9.07 34.80
N GLY A 197 3.05 9.23 34.30
CA GLY A 197 1.84 8.73 34.97
C GLY A 197 1.66 9.28 36.39
N SER A 198 2.19 10.46 36.70
CA SER A 198 2.36 10.95 38.08
C SER A 198 1.17 11.70 38.67
N ASP A 199 0.13 11.97 37.88
CA ASP A 199 -1.03 12.77 38.28
C ASP A 199 -2.34 12.07 37.91
N ALA A 200 -3.12 11.69 38.92
CA ALA A 200 -4.32 10.86 38.74
C ALA A 200 -5.40 11.56 37.91
N GLU A 201 -5.60 12.87 38.09
CA GLU A 201 -6.63 13.64 37.42
C GLU A 201 -6.29 13.82 35.94
N ILE A 202 -5.04 14.21 35.64
CA ILE A 202 -4.55 14.34 34.26
C ILE A 202 -4.61 13.00 33.53
N ASN A 203 -4.22 11.91 34.20
CA ASN A 203 -4.26 10.57 33.63
C ASN A 203 -5.69 10.10 33.34
N GLU A 204 -6.67 10.49 34.15
CA GLU A 204 -8.07 10.17 33.90
C GLU A 204 -8.59 10.88 32.64
N ILE A 205 -8.31 12.18 32.51
CA ILE A 205 -8.67 12.97 31.32
C ILE A 205 -8.01 12.38 30.07
N TYR A 206 -6.70 12.07 30.16
CA TYR A 206 -5.94 11.45 29.08
C TYR A 206 -6.56 10.11 28.63
N LYS A 207 -6.84 9.19 29.57
CA LYS A 207 -7.42 7.88 29.25
C LYS A 207 -8.80 8.00 28.59
N LYS A 208 -9.66 8.88 29.10
CA LYS A 208 -10.99 9.12 28.53
C LYS A 208 -10.89 9.72 27.11
N GLY A 209 -10.06 10.74 26.94
CA GLY A 209 -9.86 11.39 25.63
C GLY A 209 -9.22 10.48 24.59
N ARG A 210 -8.27 9.62 24.99
CA ARG A 210 -7.73 8.56 24.13
C ARG A 210 -8.85 7.61 23.71
N ALA A 211 -9.59 7.05 24.65
CA ALA A 211 -10.68 6.11 24.36
C ALA A 211 -11.76 6.71 23.43
N GLU A 212 -12.09 7.99 23.58
CA GLU A 212 -13.05 8.68 22.70
C GLU A 212 -12.49 8.91 21.29
N SER A 213 -11.21 9.27 21.18
CA SER A 213 -10.52 9.40 19.90
C SER A 213 -10.52 8.06 19.13
N LEU A 214 -10.25 6.95 19.84
CA LEU A 214 -10.25 5.61 19.24
C LEU A 214 -11.64 5.21 18.72
N LYS A 215 -12.69 5.45 19.52
CA LYS A 215 -14.07 5.19 19.07
C LYS A 215 -14.43 6.01 17.83
N TYR A 216 -13.99 7.26 17.77
CA TYR A 216 -14.15 8.10 16.60
C TYR A 216 -13.42 7.52 15.38
N PHE A 217 -12.16 7.11 15.53
CA PHE A 217 -11.38 6.48 14.46
C PHE A 217 -12.02 5.18 13.96
N ASP A 218 -12.47 4.30 14.86
CA ASP A 218 -13.16 3.06 14.51
C ASP A 218 -14.42 3.32 13.67
N SER A 219 -15.15 4.40 13.96
CA SER A 219 -16.32 4.79 13.16
C SER A 219 -15.95 5.17 11.72
N VAL A 220 -14.77 5.78 11.52
CA VAL A 220 -14.26 6.16 10.21
C VAL A 220 -13.76 4.91 9.48
N TYR A 221 -13.03 4.03 10.15
CA TYR A 221 -12.54 2.78 9.57
C TYR A 221 -13.70 1.89 9.12
N ALA A 222 -14.74 1.75 9.94
CA ALA A 222 -15.95 1.00 9.59
C ALA A 222 -16.65 1.57 8.35
N LYS A 223 -16.77 2.90 8.24
CA LYS A 223 -17.36 3.55 7.05
C LYS A 223 -16.56 3.29 5.77
N LEU A 224 -15.24 3.14 5.88
CA LEU A 224 -14.35 2.89 4.75
C LEU A 224 -14.13 1.39 4.47
N GLY A 225 -14.71 0.50 5.27
CA GLY A 225 -14.48 -0.94 5.16
C GLY A 225 -13.02 -1.34 5.42
N ILE A 226 -12.35 -0.61 6.32
CA ILE A 226 -10.97 -0.83 6.74
C ILE A 226 -10.98 -1.56 8.08
N LYS A 227 -10.08 -2.53 8.22
CA LYS A 227 -9.89 -3.31 9.43
C LYS A 227 -8.41 -3.40 9.73
N PHE A 228 -8.04 -3.09 10.96
CA PHE A 228 -6.72 -3.35 11.50
C PHE A 228 -6.73 -4.63 12.33
N ASP A 229 -5.65 -5.40 12.26
CA ASP A 229 -5.42 -6.57 13.10
C ASP A 229 -4.72 -6.20 14.41
N HIS A 230 -3.86 -5.17 14.36
CA HIS A 230 -3.07 -4.72 15.50
C HIS A 230 -2.99 -3.20 15.57
N PHE A 231 -3.04 -2.69 16.80
CA PHE A 231 -2.79 -1.30 17.12
C PHE A 231 -1.54 -1.23 18.01
N PHE A 232 -0.56 -0.44 17.58
CA PHE A 232 0.59 -0.07 18.39
C PHE A 232 0.36 1.35 18.91
N PHE A 233 0.77 1.60 20.14
CA PHE A 233 0.72 2.92 20.74
C PHE A 233 2.12 3.37 21.09
N GLU A 234 2.48 4.60 20.72
CA GLU A 234 3.78 5.16 21.03
C GLU A 234 4.08 5.06 22.54
N SER A 235 3.06 5.26 23.40
CA SER A 235 3.20 5.10 24.85
C SER A 235 3.68 3.71 25.31
N GLU A 236 3.43 2.68 24.51
CA GLU A 236 3.68 1.27 24.85
C GLU A 236 5.02 0.77 24.29
N VAL A 237 5.49 1.33 23.18
CA VAL A 237 6.62 0.79 22.41
C VAL A 237 7.85 1.70 22.35
N ALA A 238 7.71 3.00 22.62
CA ALA A 238 8.81 3.97 22.47
C ALA A 238 10.06 3.64 23.32
N GLU A 239 9.87 3.27 24.60
CA GLU A 239 11.00 2.95 25.48
C GLU A 239 11.73 1.67 25.05
N ALA A 240 10.99 0.63 24.66
CA ALA A 240 11.57 -0.60 24.15
C ALA A 240 12.33 -0.35 22.84
N GLY A 241 11.75 0.42 21.91
CA GLY A 241 12.38 0.80 20.65
C GLY A 241 13.66 1.61 20.86
N LYS A 242 13.63 2.61 21.75
CA LYS A 242 14.80 3.41 22.11
C LYS A 242 15.94 2.54 22.64
N LYS A 243 15.63 1.58 23.51
CA LYS A 243 16.63 0.65 24.04
C LYS A 243 17.29 -0.16 22.92
N ILE A 244 16.50 -0.72 21.99
CA ILE A 244 17.03 -1.51 20.87
C ILE A 244 18.03 -0.69 20.04
N VAL A 245 17.70 0.57 19.73
CA VAL A 245 18.59 1.45 18.96
C VAL A 245 19.88 1.75 19.74
N LEU A 246 19.77 2.08 21.03
CA LEU A 246 20.93 2.39 21.86
C LEU A 246 21.83 1.17 22.12
N ASP A 247 21.26 -0.04 22.14
CA ASP A 247 21.99 -1.29 22.29
C ASP A 247 22.69 -1.73 20.98
N ASN A 248 22.34 -1.14 19.84
CA ASN A 248 22.92 -1.43 18.52
C ASN A 248 23.41 -0.14 17.83
N PRO A 249 24.34 0.62 18.44
CA PRO A 249 24.97 1.74 17.77
C PRO A 249 25.86 1.16 16.66
N GLY A 250 25.49 1.41 15.40
CA GLY A 250 26.22 0.93 14.22
C GLY A 250 27.69 1.34 14.19
#